data_AF-A0A6M3LR92-F1
#
_entry.id   AF-A0A6M3LR92-F1
#
_cell.length_a   1.000
_cell.length_b   1.000
_cell.length_c   1.000
_cell.angle_alpha   90.00
_cell.angle_beta   90.00
_cell.angle_gamma   90.00
#
_symmetry.space_group_name_H-M   'P 1'
#
loop_
_entity.id
_entity.type
_entity.pdbx_description
1 polymer ?
#
loop_
_entity_poly.entity_id
_entity_poly.type
_entity_poly.pdbx_seq_one_letter_code
_entity_poly.pdbx_strand_id
1 'polypeptide(L)' 'MKMDNYTAVSIAEGFCEHEPTEQEQINAWQHLIDTGLAWSLQGWFGRTAAALIEQGICTAA' A
#
# COMPACT_ATOMS: atom_id res chain seq x y z
N MET A 1 -2.89 -1.02 -16.09
CA MET A 1 -3.07 0.40 -15.69
C MET A 1 -1.91 0.77 -14.77
N LYS A 2 -1.49 2.04 -14.75
CA LYS A 2 -0.43 2.49 -13.83
C LYS A 2 -1.06 2.73 -12.46
N MET A 3 -0.46 2.19 -11.40
CA MET A 3 -0.90 2.45 -10.02
C MET A 3 -0.75 3.94 -9.70
N ASP A 4 -1.79 4.53 -9.10
CA ASP A 4 -1.77 5.90 -8.57
C ASP A 4 -2.16 5.92 -7.08
N ASN A 5 -1.97 7.08 -6.44
CA ASN A 5 -2.17 7.21 -5.00
C ASN A 5 -3.61 6.88 -4.57
N TYR A 6 -4.60 7.31 -5.36
CA TYR A 6 -6.00 7.06 -5.05
C TYR A 6 -6.32 5.56 -5.12
N THR A 7 -5.89 4.91 -6.19
CA THR A 7 -6.08 3.47 -6.41
C THR A 7 -5.39 2.66 -5.31
N ALA A 8 -4.14 3.00 -4.98
CA ALA A 8 -3.39 2.32 -3.94
C ALA A 8 -4.03 2.45 -2.55
N VAL A 9 -4.53 3.64 -2.20
CA VAL A 9 -5.29 3.84 -0.95
C VAL A 9 -6.60 3.04 -0.96
N SER A 10 -7.33 3.03 -2.09
CA SER A 10 -8.60 2.30 -2.19
C SER A 10 -8.44 0.79 -2.00
N ILE A 11 -7.33 0.23 -2.50
CA ILE A 11 -6.98 -1.18 -2.34
C ILE A 11 -6.56 -1.46 -0.88
N ALA A 12 -5.69 -0.62 -0.33
CA ALA A 12 -5.20 -0.77 1.04
C ALA A 12 -6.31 -0.69 2.10
N GLU A 13 -7.26 0.24 1.94
CA GLU A 13 -8.41 0.39 2.85
C GLU A 13 -9.58 -0.55 2.54
N GLY A 14 -9.54 -1.27 1.42
CA GLY A 14 -10.56 -2.24 1.05
C GLY A 14 -11.89 -1.63 0.56
N PHE A 15 -11.86 -0.45 -0.05
CA PHE A 15 -13.04 0.18 -0.67
C PHE A 15 -12.99 0.25 -2.20
N CYS A 16 -11.96 -0.34 -2.83
CA CYS A 16 -11.88 -0.43 -4.29
C CYS A 16 -13.08 -1.20 -4.88
N GLU A 17 -13.38 -0.94 -6.16
CA GLU A 17 -14.60 -1.44 -6.83
C GLU A 17 -14.62 -2.97 -7.10
N HIS A 18 -13.58 -3.68 -6.69
CA HIS A 18 -13.40 -5.11 -6.92
C HIS A 18 -12.61 -5.73 -5.75
N GLU A 19 -12.65 -7.06 -5.64
CA GLU A 19 -11.79 -7.81 -4.71
C GLU A 19 -10.36 -7.86 -5.27
N PRO A 20 -9.36 -7.22 -4.61
CA PRO A 20 -8.00 -7.21 -5.10
C PRO A 20 -7.35 -8.59 -4.96
N THR A 21 -6.54 -8.95 -5.94
CA THR A 21 -5.61 -10.07 -5.79
C THR A 21 -4.55 -9.76 -4.74
N GLU A 22 -3.90 -10.79 -4.21
CA GLU A 22 -2.76 -10.64 -3.29
C GLU A 22 -1.65 -9.76 -3.90
N GLN A 23 -1.37 -9.95 -5.20
CA GLN A 23 -0.35 -9.14 -5.89
C GLN A 23 -0.77 -7.67 -6.01
N GLU A 24 -2.06 -7.37 -6.21
CA GLU A 24 -2.55 -5.99 -6.24
C GLU A 24 -2.45 -5.32 -4.88
N GLN A 25 -2.72 -6.05 -3.79
CA GLN A 25 -2.47 -5.58 -2.43
C GLN A 25 -1.00 -5.23 -2.22
N ILE A 26 -0.09 -6.14 -2.58
CA ILE A 26 1.36 -5.91 -2.45
C ILE A 26 1.79 -4.70 -3.28
N ASN A 27 1.33 -4.59 -4.53
CA ASN A 27 1.66 -3.47 -5.41
C ASN A 27 1.12 -2.13 -4.89
N ALA A 28 -0.08 -2.12 -4.31
CA ALA A 28 -0.65 -0.93 -3.69
C ALA A 28 0.21 -0.48 -2.50
N TRP A 29 0.55 -1.39 -1.59
CA TRP A 29 1.40 -1.07 -0.45
C TRP A 29 2.80 -0.62 -0.87
N GLN A 30 3.41 -1.28 -1.86
CA GLN A 30 4.71 -0.86 -2.39
C GLN A 30 4.64 0.56 -2.96
N HIS A 31 3.59 0.89 -3.73
CA HIS A 31 3.39 2.24 -4.25
C HIS A 31 3.23 3.30 -3.14
N LEU A 32 2.49 2.98 -2.07
CA LEU A 32 2.33 3.89 -0.93
C LEU A 32 3.65 4.11 -0.19
N ILE A 33 4.52 3.11 -0.13
CA ILE A 33 5.86 3.21 0.46
C ILE A 33 6.77 4.06 -0.44
N ASP A 34 6.85 3.74 -1.74
CA ASP A 34 7.70 4.41 -2.73
C ASP A 34 7.41 5.90 -2.86
N THR A 35 6.13 6.27 -2.77
CA THR A 35 5.70 7.68 -2.83
C THR A 35 5.84 8.41 -1.49
N GLY A 36 6.17 7.71 -0.41
CA GLY A 36 6.19 8.21 0.96
C GLY A 36 4.80 8.50 1.55
N LEU A 37 3.73 8.18 0.82
CA LEU A 37 2.36 8.47 1.23
C LEU A 37 1.95 7.65 2.46
N ALA A 38 2.44 6.41 2.59
CA ALA A 38 2.19 5.56 3.76
C ALA A 38 2.61 6.24 5.09
N TRP A 39 3.61 7.14 5.04
CA TRP A 39 4.15 7.86 6.20
C TRP A 39 3.49 9.21 6.44
N SER A 40 2.68 9.69 5.47
CA SER A 40 1.97 10.97 5.53
C SER A 40 0.48 10.82 5.88
N LEU A 41 -0.07 9.62 5.71
CA LEU A 41 -1.45 9.28 6.06
C LEU A 41 -1.62 8.92 7.54
N GLN A 42 -2.86 8.61 7.95
CA GLN A 42 -3.18 8.17 9.31
C GLN A 42 -2.26 7.02 9.76
N GLY A 43 -1.88 7.02 11.04
CA GLY A 43 -0.77 6.19 11.54
C GLY A 43 -0.91 4.68 11.34
N TRP A 44 -2.10 4.17 11.02
CA TRP A 44 -2.27 2.77 10.60
C TRP A 44 -1.48 2.45 9.32
N PHE A 45 -1.45 3.34 8.33
CA PHE A 45 -0.70 3.11 7.08
C PHE A 45 0.79 2.90 7.35
N GLY A 46 1.39 3.78 8.16
CA GLY A 46 2.80 3.67 8.49
C GLY A 46 3.13 2.39 9.26
N ARG A 47 2.27 1.98 10.22
CA ARG A 47 2.48 0.72 10.95
C ARG A 47 2.36 -0.50 10.04
N THR A 48 1.38 -0.52 9.14
CA THR A 48 1.21 -1.62 8.19
C THR A 48 2.36 -1.68 7.20
N ALA A 49 2.78 -0.54 6.63
CA ALA A 49 3.94 -0.46 5.75
C ALA A 49 5.22 -0.97 6.44
N ALA A 50 5.47 -0.57 7.68
CA ALA A 50 6.61 -1.04 8.46
C ALA A 50 6.57 -2.57 8.67
N ALA A 51 5.41 -3.12 9.02
CA ALA A 51 5.25 -4.55 9.21
C ALA A 51 5.45 -5.35 7.89
N LEU A 52 5.00 -4.83 6.75
CA LEU A 52 5.19 -5.46 5.44
C LEU A 52 6.67 -5.45 5.01
N ILE A 53 7.40 -4.37 5.33
CA ILE A 53 8.85 -4.29 5.10
C ILE A 53 9.59 -5.29 6.00
N GLU A 54 9.23 -5.37 7.27
CA GLU A 54 9.84 -6.32 8.22
C GLU A 54 9.62 -7.78 7.81
N GLN A 55 8.45 -8.09 7.23
CA GLN A 55 8.11 -9.41 6.69
C GLN A 55 8.80 -9.72 5.34
N GLY A 56 9.46 -8.75 4.71
CA GLY A 56 10.08 -8.90 3.39
C GLY A 56 9.08 -8.98 2.23
N ILE A 57 7.82 -8.58 2.45
CA ILE A 57 6.76 -8.54 1.43
C ILE A 57 6.92 -7.28 0.56
N CYS A 58 7.30 -6.16 1.18
CA CYS A 58 7.63 -4.91 0.51
C CYS A 58 9.07 -4.49 0.84
N THR A 59 9.61 -3.53 0.09
CA THR A 59 10.90 -2.90 0.35
C THR A 59 10.74 -1.46 0.79
N ALA A 60 11.64 -0.97 1.65
CA ALA A 60 11.73 0.46 1.94
C ALA A 60 12.14 1.24 0.68
N ALA A 61 11.64 2.48 0.58
CA ALA A 61 11.95 3.41 -0.51
C ALA A 61 13.31 4.11 -0.34
#